data_AF-A0AAW4V8Q0-F1
#
_entry.id   AF-A0AAW4V8Q0-F1
#
_cell.length_a   1.000
_cell.length_b   1.000
_cell.length_c   1.000
_cell.angle_alpha   90.00
_cell.angle_beta   90.00
_cell.angle_gamma   90.00
#
_symmetry.space_group_name_H-M   'P 1'
#
loop_
_entity.id
_entity.type
_entity.pdbx_description
1 polymer ?
#
loop_
_entity_poly.entity_id
_entity_poly.type
_entity_poly.pdbx_seq_one_letter_code
_entity_poly.pdbx_strand_id
1 'polypeptide(L)'
;MNKRQIKLSCYLEQLNIEVVKVEMILNQLNRLKNNQEIANYIIERDLLKTKCQLELSLASLCIILRKMCENQFITLNQERRKDINSIIHSNRFDFFEDDKVYVFSQKGQEEVNIIQLLDYAKKIFKEIV
;
A
#
# COMPACT_ATOMS: atom_id res chain seq x y z
N MET A 1 6.11 -3.19 29.88
CA MET A 1 5.41 -2.30 28.94
C MET A 1 3.93 -2.20 29.33
N ASN A 2 3.34 -1.01 29.34
CA ASN A 2 1.89 -0.84 29.51
C ASN A 2 1.17 -1.46 28.29
N LYS A 3 -0.04 -2.02 28.47
CA LYS A 3 -0.95 -2.51 27.41
C LYS A 3 -0.98 -1.60 26.17
N ARG A 4 -0.98 -0.27 26.34
CA ARG A 4 -0.94 0.69 25.21
C ARG A 4 0.35 0.59 24.40
N GLN A 5 1.51 0.46 25.06
CA GLN A 5 2.82 0.33 24.41
C GLN A 5 2.94 -1.01 23.68
N ILE A 6 2.42 -2.10 24.26
CA ILE A 6 2.41 -3.42 23.60
C ILE A 6 1.54 -3.36 22.34
N LYS A 7 0.36 -2.74 22.43
CA LYS A 7 -0.51 -2.57 21.26
C LYS A 7 0.17 -1.75 20.16
N LEU A 8 0.84 -0.66 20.54
CA LEU A 8 1.60 0.18 19.60
C LEU A 8 2.73 -0.61 18.94
N SER A 9 3.53 -1.37 19.69
CA SER A 9 4.62 -2.17 19.12
C SER A 9 4.11 -3.20 18.13
N CYS A 10 2.98 -3.87 18.43
CA CYS A 10 2.35 -4.80 17.47
C CYS A 10 1.92 -4.09 16.17
N TYR A 11 1.35 -2.89 16.26
CA TYR A 11 0.99 -2.13 15.05
C TYR A 11 2.21 -1.71 14.25
N LEU A 12 3.29 -1.26 14.90
CA LEU A 12 4.53 -0.87 14.22
C LEU A 12 5.18 -2.06 13.52
N GLU A 13 5.23 -3.23 14.18
CA GLU A 13 5.75 -4.45 13.59
C GLU A 13 4.96 -4.85 12.32
N GLN A 14 3.62 -4.85 12.41
CA GLN A 14 2.77 -5.18 11.26
C GLN A 14 2.87 -4.13 10.15
N LEU A 15 2.94 -2.84 10.51
CA LEU A 15 3.16 -1.76 9.55
C LEU A 15 4.47 -1.97 8.78
N ASN A 16 5.54 -2.40 9.47
CA ASN A 16 6.86 -2.58 8.87
C ASN A 16 6.85 -3.75 7.89
N ILE A 17 6.21 -4.86 8.27
CA ILE A 17 6.04 -6.02 7.40
C ILE A 17 5.33 -5.63 6.10
N GLU A 18 4.23 -4.89 6.18
CA GLU A 18 3.49 -4.49 4.97
C GLU A 18 4.24 -3.45 4.14
N VAL A 19 4.95 -2.50 4.75
CA VAL A 19 5.80 -1.54 4.01
C VAL A 19 6.85 -2.28 3.19
N VAL A 20 7.63 -3.18 3.81
CA VAL A 20 8.66 -3.97 3.13
C VAL A 20 8.05 -4.82 2.02
N LYS A 21 6.90 -5.43 2.28
CA LYS A 21 6.20 -6.28 1.30
C LYS A 21 5.75 -5.48 0.07
N VAL A 22 5.15 -4.29 0.26
CA VAL A 22 4.78 -3.41 -0.85
C VAL A 22 6.00 -3.01 -1.68
N GLU A 23 7.11 -2.63 -1.03
CA GLU A 23 8.35 -2.27 -1.72
C GLU A 23 8.92 -3.44 -2.54
N MET A 24 8.93 -4.65 -1.98
CA MET A 24 9.37 -5.85 -2.69
C MET A 24 8.52 -6.12 -3.94
N ILE A 25 7.19 -5.99 -3.82
CA ILE A 25 6.26 -6.20 -4.92
C ILE A 25 6.46 -5.14 -6.01
N LEU A 26 6.62 -3.86 -5.64
CA LEU A 26 6.91 -2.78 -6.60
C LEU A 26 8.22 -3.03 -7.35
N ASN A 27 9.27 -3.43 -6.64
CA ASN A 27 10.55 -3.79 -7.25
C ASN A 27 10.42 -4.97 -8.22
N GLN A 28 9.63 -5.99 -7.87
CA GLN A 28 9.35 -7.11 -8.77
C GLN A 28 8.58 -6.67 -10.01
N LEU A 29 7.56 -5.80 -9.85
CA LEU A 29 6.79 -5.22 -10.94
C LEU A 29 7.69 -4.46 -11.93
N ASN A 30 8.61 -3.65 -11.41
CA ASN A 30 9.57 -2.90 -12.23
C ASN A 30 10.53 -3.83 -13.00
N ARG A 31 10.99 -4.92 -12.38
CA ARG A 31 11.81 -5.94 -13.06
C ARG A 31 11.03 -6.64 -14.18
N LEU A 32 9.77 -6.99 -13.95
CA LEU A 32 8.93 -7.65 -14.94
C LEU A 32 8.63 -6.74 -16.14
N LYS A 33 8.43 -5.44 -15.92
CA LYS A 33 8.25 -4.45 -17.00
C LYS A 33 9.50 -4.30 -17.89
N ASN A 34 10.69 -4.38 -17.29
CA ASN A 34 11.96 -4.19 -18.01
C ASN A 34 12.43 -5.44 -18.80
N ASN A 35 11.87 -6.62 -18.51
CA ASN A 35 12.28 -7.88 -19.13
C ASN A 35 11.49 -8.21 -20.42
N GLN A 36 11.43 -7.29 -21.38
CA GLN A 36 10.64 -7.42 -22.62
C GLN A 36 11.09 -8.55 -23.59
N GLU A 37 12.14 -9.32 -23.27
CA GLU A 37 12.71 -10.35 -24.16
C GLU A 37 12.11 -11.77 -23.97
N ILE A 38 11.26 -12.01 -22.96
CA ILE A 38 10.73 -13.35 -22.64
C ILE A 38 9.30 -13.51 -23.18
N ALA A 39 8.91 -14.73 -23.59
CA ALA A 39 7.59 -15.06 -24.15
C ALA A 39 6.42 -14.35 -23.44
N ASN A 40 5.73 -13.47 -24.18
CA ASN A 40 4.72 -12.52 -23.69
C ASN A 40 3.70 -13.12 -22.72
N TYR A 41 3.23 -14.35 -22.97
CA TYR A 41 2.21 -15.00 -22.14
C TYR A 41 2.65 -15.32 -20.69
N ILE A 42 3.92 -15.71 -20.48
CA ILE A 42 4.44 -16.02 -19.14
C ILE A 42 4.59 -14.72 -18.34
N ILE A 43 5.13 -13.68 -18.98
CA ILE A 43 5.26 -12.34 -18.40
C ILE A 43 3.88 -11.78 -18.01
N GLU A 44 2.87 -11.91 -18.88
CA GLU A 44 1.52 -11.42 -18.61
C GLU A 44 0.91 -12.07 -17.36
N ARG A 45 1.02 -13.39 -17.22
CA ARG A 45 0.47 -14.10 -16.06
C ARG A 45 1.16 -13.67 -14.76
N ASP A 46 2.47 -13.55 -14.77
CA ASP A 46 3.21 -13.16 -13.56
C ASP A 46 3.02 -11.67 -13.25
N LEU A 47 2.90 -10.81 -14.25
CA LEU A 47 2.51 -9.42 -14.09
C LEU A 47 1.14 -9.28 -13.42
N LEU A 48 0.14 -10.06 -13.88
CA LEU A 48 -1.19 -10.08 -13.27
C LEU A 48 -1.14 -10.53 -11.80
N LYS A 49 -0.38 -11.58 -11.48
CA LYS A 49 -0.20 -12.02 -10.09
C LYS A 49 0.46 -10.93 -9.24
N THR A 50 1.53 -10.31 -9.73
CA THR A 50 2.25 -9.27 -8.98
C THR A 50 1.37 -8.03 -8.76
N LYS A 51 0.56 -7.63 -9.76
CA LYS A 51 -0.45 -6.58 -9.59
C LYS A 51 -1.47 -6.95 -8.51
N CYS A 52 -2.05 -8.15 -8.58
CA CYS A 52 -2.99 -8.63 -7.56
C CYS A 52 -2.36 -8.67 -6.15
N GLN A 53 -1.10 -9.10 -6.03
CA GLN A 53 -0.36 -9.05 -4.76
C GLN A 53 -0.19 -7.62 -4.25
N LEU A 54 0.08 -6.66 -5.14
CA LEU A 54 0.21 -5.25 -4.81
C LEU A 54 -1.12 -4.70 -4.28
N GLU A 55 -2.25 -5.00 -4.93
CA GLU A 55 -3.59 -4.61 -4.47
C GLU A 55 -3.85 -5.07 -3.03
N LEU A 56 -3.60 -6.36 -2.75
CA LEU A 56 -3.84 -6.96 -1.44
C LEU A 56 -2.94 -6.34 -0.36
N SER A 57 -1.66 -6.10 -0.66
CA SER A 57 -0.74 -5.50 0.30
C SER A 57 -1.00 -4.01 0.53
N LEU A 58 -1.41 -3.25 -0.48
CA LEU A 58 -1.84 -1.87 -0.30
C LEU A 58 -3.09 -1.78 0.57
N ALA A 59 -4.06 -2.68 0.37
CA ALA A 59 -5.24 -2.77 1.22
C ALA A 59 -4.88 -3.10 2.68
N SER A 60 -4.00 -4.07 2.90
CA SER A 60 -3.50 -4.44 4.24
C SER A 60 -2.82 -3.25 4.92
N LEU A 61 -1.90 -2.58 4.23
CA LEU A 61 -1.20 -1.38 4.70
C LEU A 61 -2.20 -0.28 5.12
N CYS A 62 -3.20 -0.01 4.26
CA CYS A 62 -4.22 1.01 4.52
C CYS A 62 -5.09 0.68 5.74
N ILE A 63 -5.46 -0.60 5.92
CA ILE A 63 -6.21 -1.05 7.09
C ILE A 63 -5.40 -0.83 8.37
N ILE A 64 -4.11 -1.15 8.37
CA ILE A 64 -3.22 -0.93 9.52
C ILE A 64 -3.17 0.56 9.87
N LEU A 65 -2.91 1.43 8.89
CA LEU A 65 -2.88 2.89 9.09
C LEU A 65 -4.21 3.42 9.64
N ARG A 66 -5.33 2.97 9.08
CA ARG A 66 -6.67 3.33 9.59
C ARG A 66 -6.86 2.88 11.03
N LYS A 67 -6.50 1.65 11.38
CA LYS A 67 -6.58 1.14 12.75
C LYS A 67 -5.66 1.89 13.71
N MET A 68 -4.46 2.26 13.29
CA MET A 68 -3.57 3.10 14.10
C MET A 68 -4.17 4.48 14.36
N CYS A 69 -4.83 5.08 13.36
CA CYS A 69 -5.55 6.35 13.52
C CYS A 69 -6.76 6.22 14.47
N GLU A 70 -7.57 5.16 14.32
CA GLU A 70 -8.72 4.86 15.20
C GLU A 70 -8.29 4.67 16.68
N ASN A 71 -7.08 4.13 16.90
CA ASN A 71 -6.51 3.95 18.24
C ASN A 71 -5.72 5.17 18.77
N GLN A 72 -5.76 6.29 18.04
CA GLN A 72 -5.05 7.53 18.38
C GLN A 72 -3.53 7.32 18.52
N PHE A 73 -2.94 6.45 17.70
CA PHE A 73 -1.49 6.29 17.60
C PHE A 73 -0.89 7.24 16.56
N ILE A 74 -1.65 7.57 15.51
CA ILE A 74 -1.26 8.49 14.44
C ILE A 74 -2.40 9.45 14.11
N THR A 75 -2.09 10.53 13.41
CA THR A 75 -3.08 11.44 12.82
C THR A 75 -2.97 11.44 11.30
N LEU A 76 -4.09 11.23 10.62
CA LEU A 76 -4.19 11.31 9.16
C LEU A 76 -4.82 12.65 8.75
N ASN A 77 -4.22 13.33 7.78
CA ASN A 77 -4.83 14.50 7.14
C ASN A 77 -5.97 14.07 6.21
N GLN A 78 -6.75 15.03 5.68
CA GLN A 78 -7.91 14.73 4.84
C GLN A 78 -7.53 13.97 3.56
N GLU A 79 -6.42 14.37 2.93
CA GLU A 79 -5.88 13.74 1.72
C GLU A 79 -5.54 12.25 1.96
N ARG A 80 -4.74 11.93 2.98
CA ARG A 80 -4.39 10.52 3.30
C ARG A 80 -5.60 9.69 3.68
N ARG A 81 -6.59 10.30 4.36
CA ARG A 81 -7.85 9.59 4.68
C ARG A 81 -8.63 9.26 3.40
N LYS A 82 -8.62 10.15 2.42
CA LYS A 82 -9.23 9.91 1.12
C LYS A 82 -8.52 8.73 0.44
N ASP A 83 -7.20 8.80 0.26
CA ASP A 83 -6.41 7.74 -0.38
C ASP A 83 -6.61 6.36 0.27
N ILE A 84 -6.50 6.30 1.61
CA ILE A 84 -6.71 5.06 2.39
C ILE A 84 -8.10 4.49 2.17
N ASN A 85 -9.14 5.33 2.21
CA ASN A 85 -10.51 4.85 2.01
C ASN A 85 -10.74 4.39 0.57
N SER A 86 -10.12 5.05 -0.39
CA SER A 86 -10.26 4.72 -1.80
C SER A 86 -9.60 3.39 -2.14
N ILE A 87 -8.43 3.09 -1.56
CA ILE A 87 -7.79 1.78 -1.63
C ILE A 87 -8.63 0.70 -0.92
N ILE A 88 -9.15 0.97 0.29
CA ILE A 88 -9.92 -0.03 1.06
C ILE A 88 -11.25 -0.37 0.39
N HIS A 89 -11.89 0.59 -0.27
CA HIS A 89 -13.23 0.46 -0.84
C HIS A 89 -13.24 0.34 -2.36
N SER A 90 -12.08 0.17 -3.00
CA SER A 90 -12.01 -0.05 -4.43
C SER A 90 -12.31 -1.49 -4.81
N ASN A 91 -12.93 -1.65 -5.97
CA ASN A 91 -13.25 -2.92 -6.60
C ASN A 91 -12.26 -3.30 -7.70
N ARG A 92 -11.44 -2.34 -8.16
CA ARG A 92 -10.47 -2.51 -9.23
C ARG A 92 -9.34 -1.50 -9.08
N PHE A 93 -8.13 -1.96 -9.39
CA PHE A 93 -6.94 -1.13 -9.51
C PHE A 93 -6.50 -1.16 -10.97
N ASP A 94 -6.24 0.01 -11.54
CA ASP A 94 -5.46 0.11 -12.77
C ASP A 94 -4.09 0.71 -12.44
N PHE A 95 -3.08 -0.15 -12.55
CA PHE A 95 -1.68 0.22 -12.36
C PHE A 95 -1.12 0.82 -13.65
N PHE A 96 -0.64 2.06 -13.58
CA PHE A 96 -0.01 2.76 -14.71
C PHE A 96 1.52 2.71 -14.62
N GLU A 97 2.19 3.35 -15.57
CA GLU A 97 3.59 3.74 -15.43
C GLU A 97 3.65 4.94 -14.46
N ASP A 98 4.74 5.08 -13.69
CA ASP A 98 4.98 6.14 -12.69
C ASP A 98 4.38 5.98 -11.27
N ASP A 99 4.31 4.75 -10.72
CA ASP A 99 3.93 4.48 -9.31
C ASP A 99 2.56 5.03 -8.86
N LYS A 100 1.74 5.42 -9.84
CA LYS A 100 0.36 5.87 -9.67
C LYS A 100 -0.59 4.72 -9.91
N VAL A 101 -1.63 4.70 -9.10
CA VAL A 101 -2.74 3.75 -9.25
C VAL A 101 -4.03 4.53 -9.32
N TYR A 102 -4.84 4.20 -10.31
CA TYR A 102 -6.24 4.57 -10.29
C TYR A 102 -7.04 3.48 -9.60
N VAL A 103 -7.71 3.86 -8.53
CA VAL A 103 -8.60 3.00 -7.78
C VAL A 103 -10.03 3.33 -8.15
N PHE A 104 -10.81 2.31 -8.51
CA PHE A 104 -12.19 2.45 -8.91
C PHE A 104 -13.10 1.92 -7.81
N SER A 105 -14.02 2.76 -7.36
CA SER A 105 -15.05 2.39 -6.39
C SER A 105 -16.43 2.76 -6.91
N GLN A 106 -17.48 2.43 -6.15
CA GLN A 106 -18.85 2.89 -6.44
C GLN A 106 -18.97 4.43 -6.48
N LYS A 107 -18.02 5.15 -5.85
CA LYS A 107 -18.01 6.63 -5.82
C LYS A 107 -17.30 7.27 -7.01
N GLY A 108 -16.64 6.47 -7.86
CA GLY A 108 -15.89 6.94 -9.01
C GLY A 108 -14.44 6.49 -8.99
N GLN A 109 -13.65 7.17 -9.82
CA GLN A 109 -12.22 6.96 -10.02
C GLN A 109 -11.43 7.93 -9.16
N GLU A 110 -10.43 7.43 -8.45
CA GLU A 110 -9.49 8.25 -7.70
C GLU A 110 -8.05 7.89 -8.05
N GLU A 111 -7.19 8.89 -8.13
CA GLU A 111 -5.75 8.71 -8.31
C GLU A 111 -5.09 8.63 -6.93
N VAL A 112 -4.30 7.59 -6.70
CA VAL A 112 -3.53 7.42 -5.47
C VAL A 112 -2.06 7.28 -5.79
N ASN A 113 -1.24 8.05 -5.08
CA ASN A 113 0.21 8.00 -5.18
C ASN A 113 0.77 7.01 -4.14
N ILE A 114 1.24 5.85 -4.61
CA ILE A 114 1.74 4.79 -3.72
C ILE A 114 3.00 5.27 -2.96
N ILE A 115 3.88 6.02 -3.62
CA ILE A 115 5.12 6.49 -3.02
C ILE A 115 4.82 7.42 -1.84
N GLN A 116 3.89 8.36 -1.99
CA GLN A 116 3.50 9.25 -0.90
C GLN A 116 2.88 8.49 0.29
N LEU A 117 2.09 7.44 0.01
CA LEU A 117 1.53 6.58 1.04
C LEU A 117 2.62 5.80 1.79
N LEU A 118 3.59 5.25 1.07
CA LEU A 118 4.74 4.53 1.65
C LEU A 118 5.65 5.47 2.45
N ASP A 119 5.94 6.65 1.93
CA ASP A 119 6.75 7.66 2.62
C ASP A 119 6.09 8.09 3.93
N TYR A 120 4.76 8.25 3.93
CA TYR A 120 4.02 8.48 5.15
C TYR A 120 4.14 7.31 6.14
N ALA A 121 3.94 6.07 5.68
CA ALA A 121 4.08 4.88 6.52
C ALA A 121 5.49 4.78 7.12
N LYS A 122 6.54 5.05 6.33
CA LYS A 122 7.93 5.10 6.78
C LYS A 122 8.18 6.22 7.79
N LYS A 123 7.56 7.38 7.59
CA LYS A 123 7.69 8.53 8.47
C LYS A 123 7.14 8.26 9.87
N ILE A 124 6.09 7.44 10.00
CA ILE A 124 5.55 7.00 11.30
C ILE A 124 6.65 6.36 12.15
N PHE A 125 7.52 5.54 11.57
CA PHE A 125 8.64 4.94 12.32
C PHE A 125 9.61 5.98 12.85
N LYS A 126 9.88 7.05 12.09
CA LYS A 126 10.80 8.11 12.52
C LYS A 126 10.22 9.03 13.59
N GLU A 127 8.89 9.14 13.67
CA GLU A 127 8.21 10.04 14.62
C GLU A 127 7.82 9.34 15.93
N ILE A 128 7.65 8.01 15.90
CA ILE A 128 7.17 7.23 17.06
C ILE A 128 8.28 6.44 17.74
N VAL A 129 9.32 6.03 17.01
CA VAL A 129 10.51 5.33 17.55
C VAL A 129 11.63 6.33 17.79
#